data_AF-A0A7X9PD64-F1
#
_entry.id   AF-A0A7X9PD64-F1
#
_cell.length_a   1.000
_cell.length_b   1.000
_cell.length_c   1.000
_cell.angle_alpha   90.00
_cell.angle_beta   90.00
_cell.angle_gamma   90.00
#
_symmetry.space_group_name_H-M   'P 1'
#
loop_
_entity.id
_entity.type
_entity.pdbx_description
1 polymer ?
#
loop_
_entity_poly.entity_id
_entity_poly.type
_entity_poly.pdbx_seq_one_letter_code
_entity_poly.pdbx_strand_id
1 'polypeptide(L)'
;SAEQGIANLKEHADTLIVIPNDRLLQIVDRKATLQDSFRTADDVLRQGIQGISELITVPGLINLDFADVRAIMSQGGAALMAVGRASGEDRAQKAAEEAISSKLLDITIDGAHGILFNITGGPNLSLFEVNQAAAIIKETASPDVNLIFGAVIDPNMGDEIRITVIATDFDRAGGVRSLSQSNRNAGRLQETFNVMKPHLNEEVEVDAASSKGGEFESIIVDPQNIDLPSFMRKPKTNF
;
A
#
# COMPACT_ATOMS: atom_id res chain seq x y z
N SER A 1 4.40 5.75 15.03
CA SER A 1 3.62 5.86 13.78
C SER A 1 3.14 4.49 13.34
N ALA A 2 2.14 4.41 12.47
CA ALA A 2 1.60 3.14 11.99
C ALA A 2 2.69 2.28 11.30
N GLU A 3 3.65 2.90 10.62
CA GLU A 3 4.76 2.19 9.97
C GLU A 3 5.65 1.46 10.98
N GLN A 4 5.90 2.05 12.15
CA GLN A 4 6.66 1.42 13.22
C GLN A 4 5.92 0.21 13.79
N GLY A 5 4.59 0.28 13.91
CA GLY A 5 3.77 -0.84 14.35
C GLY A 5 3.76 -2.00 13.36
N ILE A 6 3.65 -1.69 12.06
CA ILE A 6 3.75 -2.67 10.96
C ILE A 6 5.12 -3.37 10.98
N ALA A 7 6.21 -2.62 11.16
CA ALA A 7 7.56 -3.18 11.23
C ALA A 7 7.70 -4.17 12.40
N ASN A 8 7.26 -3.77 13.60
CA ASN A 8 7.32 -4.63 14.78
C ASN A 8 6.44 -5.90 14.64
N LEU A 9 5.27 -5.78 14.02
CA LEU A 9 4.38 -6.93 13.76
C LEU A 9 4.98 -7.91 12.74
N LYS A 10 5.66 -7.39 11.70
CA LYS A 10 6.33 -8.22 10.68
C LYS A 10 7.43 -9.11 11.29
N GLU A 11 8.05 -8.70 12.40
CA GLU A 11 9.06 -9.52 13.10
C GLU A 11 8.48 -10.69 13.90
N HIS A 12 7.17 -10.70 14.17
CA HIS A 12 6.53 -11.69 15.07
C HIS A 12 5.39 -12.47 14.40
N ALA A 13 4.99 -12.11 13.18
CA ALA A 13 3.94 -12.78 12.41
C ALA A 13 4.50 -13.48 11.17
N ASP A 14 3.99 -14.67 10.85
CA ASP A 14 4.36 -15.41 9.64
C ASP A 14 3.91 -14.68 8.35
N THR A 15 2.73 -14.07 8.38
CA THR A 15 2.19 -13.22 7.32
C THR A 15 1.46 -12.03 7.94
N LEU A 16 1.71 -10.84 7.39
CA LEU A 16 1.06 -9.60 7.75
C LEU A 16 0.19 -9.11 6.58
N ILE A 17 -1.13 -9.17 6.75
CA ILE A 17 -2.08 -8.59 5.79
C ILE A 17 -2.31 -7.13 6.18
N VAL A 18 -1.96 -6.21 5.28
CA VAL A 18 -2.15 -4.77 5.49
C VAL A 18 -3.31 -4.28 4.64
N ILE A 19 -4.35 -3.74 5.28
CA ILE A 19 -5.50 -3.14 4.60
C ILE A 19 -5.40 -1.61 4.69
N PRO A 20 -5.09 -0.91 3.59
CA PRO A 20 -4.99 0.54 3.59
C PRO A 20 -6.38 1.19 3.64
N ASN A 21 -6.68 1.89 4.74
CA ASN A 21 -7.95 2.60 4.91
C ASN A 21 -8.21 3.64 3.79
N ASP A 22 -7.16 4.24 3.24
CA ASP A 22 -7.26 5.20 2.13
C ASP A 22 -7.89 4.57 0.87
N ARG A 23 -7.78 3.25 0.69
CA ARG A 23 -8.40 2.53 -0.44
C ARG A 23 -9.86 2.26 -0.21
N LEU A 24 -10.26 2.02 1.03
CA LEU A 24 -11.67 1.89 1.39
C LEU A 24 -12.42 3.18 1.03
N LEU A 25 -11.82 4.36 1.26
CA LEU A 25 -12.36 5.65 0.86
C LEU A 25 -12.63 5.80 -0.65
N GLN A 26 -11.98 5.00 -1.51
CA GLN A 26 -12.22 5.00 -2.96
C GLN A 26 -13.37 4.07 -3.39
N ILE A 27 -13.86 3.25 -2.47
CA ILE A 27 -14.94 2.28 -2.65
C ILE A 27 -16.24 2.83 -2.04
N VAL A 28 -16.18 3.58 -0.94
CA VAL A 28 -17.35 4.24 -0.33
C VAL A 28 -17.82 5.45 -1.14
N ASP A 29 -19.14 5.65 -1.19
CA ASP A 29 -19.75 6.83 -1.80
C ASP A 29 -19.31 8.11 -1.04
N ARG A 30 -19.16 9.24 -1.75
CA ARG A 30 -18.78 10.54 -1.17
C ARG A 30 -19.78 11.05 -0.13
N LYS A 31 -20.97 10.47 -0.07
CA LYS A 31 -22.02 10.76 0.91
C LYS A 31 -21.98 9.87 2.15
N ALA A 32 -21.13 8.84 2.17
CA ALA A 32 -21.02 7.91 3.28
C ALA A 32 -20.51 8.62 4.54
N THR A 33 -21.07 8.24 5.69
CA THR A 33 -20.61 8.78 6.98
C THR A 33 -19.29 8.13 7.38
N LEU A 34 -18.57 8.74 8.34
CA LEU A 34 -17.35 8.14 8.89
C LEU A 34 -17.62 6.73 9.46
N GLN A 35 -18.79 6.52 10.05
CA GLN A 35 -19.18 5.22 10.61
C GLN A 35 -19.40 4.16 9.52
N ASP A 36 -19.96 4.54 8.38
CA ASP A 36 -20.13 3.64 7.22
C ASP A 36 -18.78 3.25 6.60
N SER A 37 -17.81 4.18 6.58
CA SER A 37 -16.46 3.91 6.10
C SER A 37 -15.73 2.89 6.98
N PHE A 38 -15.83 3.01 8.32
CA PHE A 38 -15.26 2.01 9.23
C PHE A 38 -15.96 0.66 9.12
N ARG A 39 -17.29 0.65 8.95
CA ARG A 39 -18.02 -0.60 8.73
C ARG A 39 -17.56 -1.32 7.46
N THR A 40 -17.25 -0.57 6.41
CA THR A 40 -16.68 -1.14 5.18
C THR A 40 -15.28 -1.75 5.44
N ALA A 41 -14.46 -1.11 6.28
CA ALA A 41 -13.17 -1.68 6.70
C ALA A 41 -13.33 -3.01 7.43
N ASP A 42 -14.25 -3.04 8.39
CA ASP A 42 -14.57 -4.23 9.17
C ASP A 42 -15.12 -5.36 8.27
N ASP A 43 -15.93 -4.99 7.27
CA ASP A 43 -16.44 -5.94 6.28
C ASP A 43 -15.32 -6.57 5.45
N VAL A 44 -14.31 -5.80 5.03
CA VAL A 44 -13.14 -6.33 4.30
C VAL A 44 -12.30 -7.23 5.20
N LEU A 45 -12.03 -6.82 6.44
CA LEU A 45 -11.33 -7.65 7.44
C LEU A 45 -12.06 -8.98 7.67
N ARG A 46 -13.38 -8.93 7.86
CA ARG A 46 -14.23 -10.11 8.02
C ARG A 46 -14.11 -11.02 6.81
N GLN A 47 -14.21 -10.49 5.59
CA GLN A 47 -14.11 -11.27 4.36
C GLN A 47 -12.76 -11.98 4.23
N GLY A 48 -11.67 -11.33 4.66
CA GLY A 48 -10.35 -11.94 4.64
C GLY A 48 -10.20 -13.12 5.58
N ILE A 49 -10.60 -12.93 6.83
CA ILE A 49 -10.57 -13.99 7.85
C ILE A 49 -11.50 -15.14 7.41
N GLN A 50 -12.69 -14.81 6.90
CA GLN A 50 -13.66 -15.78 6.39
C GLN A 50 -13.05 -16.58 5.23
N GLY A 51 -12.43 -15.93 4.25
CA GLY A 51 -11.83 -16.58 3.09
C GLY A 51 -10.77 -17.62 3.46
N ILE A 52 -9.87 -17.31 4.40
CA ILE A 52 -8.83 -18.24 4.87
C ILE A 52 -9.44 -19.34 5.74
N SER A 53 -10.33 -18.96 6.66
CA SER A 53 -10.90 -19.91 7.62
C SER A 53 -11.79 -20.94 6.94
N GLU A 54 -12.57 -20.53 5.93
CA GLU A 54 -13.43 -21.44 5.17
C GLU A 54 -12.63 -22.50 4.42
N LEU A 55 -11.45 -22.15 3.89
CA LEU A 55 -10.56 -23.10 3.21
C LEU A 55 -10.05 -24.23 4.13
N ILE A 56 -9.98 -23.98 5.44
CA ILE A 56 -9.47 -24.92 6.42
C ILE A 56 -10.62 -25.67 7.12
N THR A 57 -11.71 -24.98 7.39
CA THR A 57 -12.76 -25.46 8.30
C THR A 57 -13.98 -26.05 7.60
N VAL A 58 -14.27 -25.61 6.37
CA VAL A 58 -15.45 -26.06 5.63
C VAL A 58 -15.00 -27.07 4.58
N PRO A 59 -15.57 -28.29 4.59
CA PRO A 59 -15.33 -29.26 3.54
C PRO A 59 -15.75 -28.67 2.19
N GLY A 60 -14.77 -28.37 1.35
CA GLY A 60 -14.99 -27.87 0.00
C GLY A 60 -15.25 -28.99 -1.01
N LEU A 61 -15.73 -28.61 -2.20
CA LEU A 61 -15.68 -29.47 -3.39
C LEU A 61 -14.22 -29.82 -3.73
N ILE A 62 -13.33 -28.84 -3.52
CA ILE A 62 -11.88 -28.98 -3.63
C ILE A 62 -11.33 -28.52 -2.28
N ASN A 63 -10.94 -29.50 -1.47
CA ASN A 63 -10.43 -29.25 -0.14
C ASN A 63 -8.93 -29.01 -0.21
N LEU A 64 -8.47 -27.92 0.40
CA LEU A 64 -7.07 -27.69 0.69
C LEU A 64 -6.75 -28.27 2.06
N ASP A 65 -5.53 -28.75 2.26
CA ASP A 65 -5.08 -29.11 3.60
C ASP A 65 -4.42 -27.91 4.30
N PHE A 66 -4.27 -28.01 5.62
CA PHE A 66 -3.63 -26.95 6.39
C PHE A 66 -2.14 -26.79 6.07
N ALA A 67 -1.48 -27.84 5.56
CA ALA A 67 -0.07 -27.78 5.21
C ALA A 67 0.16 -26.91 3.97
N ASP A 68 -0.73 -26.98 2.98
CA ASP A 68 -0.76 -26.16 1.77
C ASP A 68 -0.96 -24.68 2.09
N VAL A 69 -1.97 -24.37 2.91
CA VAL A 69 -2.23 -22.98 3.36
C VAL A 69 -1.05 -22.45 4.17
N ARG A 70 -0.51 -23.27 5.09
CA ARG A 70 0.67 -22.91 5.87
C ARG A 70 1.88 -22.69 4.97
N ALA A 71 2.10 -23.48 3.93
CA ALA A 71 3.26 -23.34 3.05
C ALA A 71 3.32 -21.97 2.37
N ILE A 72 2.18 -21.46 1.89
CA ILE A 72 2.08 -20.09 1.32
C ILE A 72 2.17 -19.02 2.42
N MET A 73 1.42 -19.17 3.51
CA MET A 73 1.36 -18.14 4.56
C MET A 73 2.59 -18.09 5.47
N SER A 74 3.44 -19.11 5.51
CA SER A 74 4.68 -19.09 6.32
C SER A 74 5.80 -18.29 5.64
N GLN A 75 5.68 -18.05 4.34
CA GLN A 75 6.69 -17.37 3.52
C GLN A 75 6.21 -15.99 3.05
N GLY A 76 5.01 -15.58 3.47
CA GLY A 76 4.27 -14.53 2.80
C GLY A 76 4.72 -13.11 3.13
N GLY A 77 5.32 -12.88 4.30
CA GLY A 77 5.76 -11.55 4.69
C GLY A 77 4.60 -10.54 4.61
N ALA A 78 4.71 -9.54 3.73
CA ALA A 78 3.58 -8.66 3.43
C ALA A 78 2.61 -9.32 2.45
N ALA A 79 1.33 -9.36 2.81
CA ALA A 79 0.26 -9.93 2.00
C ALA A 79 -0.80 -8.90 1.63
N LEU A 80 -1.39 -9.09 0.46
CA LEU A 80 -2.48 -8.30 -0.08
C LEU A 80 -3.69 -9.18 -0.30
N MET A 81 -4.88 -8.57 -0.19
CA MET A 81 -6.14 -9.26 -0.28
C MET A 81 -7.11 -8.53 -1.18
N ALA A 82 -7.81 -9.29 -2.01
CA ALA A 82 -8.89 -8.80 -2.83
C ALA A 82 -10.08 -9.74 -2.81
N VAL A 83 -11.26 -9.16 -3.04
CA VAL A 83 -12.53 -9.87 -3.10
C VAL A 83 -13.26 -9.40 -4.34
N GLY A 84 -13.78 -10.35 -5.12
CA GLY A 84 -14.65 -10.11 -6.26
C GLY A 84 -15.94 -10.92 -6.13
N ARG A 85 -17.05 -10.38 -6.64
CA ARG A 85 -18.38 -10.99 -6.56
C ARG A 85 -19.12 -10.78 -7.87
N ALA A 86 -19.68 -11.86 -8.39
CA ALA A 86 -20.51 -11.75 -9.57
C ALA A 86 -21.62 -12.80 -9.56
N SER A 87 -22.63 -12.54 -10.39
CA SER A 87 -23.81 -13.38 -10.56
C SER A 87 -24.19 -13.47 -12.04
N GLY A 88 -24.93 -14.51 -12.41
CA GLY A 88 -25.39 -14.72 -13.78
C GLY A 88 -24.36 -15.44 -14.67
N GLU A 89 -24.43 -15.21 -15.98
CA GLU A 89 -23.51 -15.81 -16.95
C GLU A 89 -22.09 -15.23 -16.80
N ASP A 90 -21.09 -16.09 -16.97
CA ASP A 90 -19.65 -15.78 -16.80
C ASP A 90 -19.31 -15.20 -15.41
N ARG A 91 -20.11 -15.53 -14.38
CA ARG A 91 -19.91 -15.04 -13.01
C ARG A 91 -18.53 -15.39 -12.45
N ALA A 92 -17.96 -16.55 -12.79
CA ALA A 92 -16.63 -16.93 -12.32
C ALA A 92 -15.53 -16.03 -12.92
N GLN A 93 -15.58 -15.78 -14.23
CA GLN A 93 -14.67 -14.86 -14.91
C GLN A 93 -14.80 -13.43 -14.36
N LYS A 94 -16.02 -12.89 -14.28
CA LYS A 94 -16.26 -11.53 -13.79
C LYS A 94 -15.80 -11.34 -12.35
N ALA A 95 -16.07 -12.32 -11.47
CA ALA A 95 -15.61 -12.27 -10.08
C ALA A 95 -14.08 -12.34 -9.98
N ALA A 96 -13.41 -13.13 -10.84
CA ALA A 96 -11.96 -13.21 -10.88
C ALA A 96 -11.35 -11.88 -11.38
N GLU A 97 -11.89 -11.31 -12.46
CA GLU A 97 -11.50 -10.02 -13.00
C GLU A 97 -11.67 -8.89 -11.98
N GLU A 98 -12.79 -8.87 -11.25
CA GLU A 98 -13.03 -7.89 -10.19
C GLU A 98 -12.04 -8.06 -9.03
N ALA A 99 -11.73 -9.31 -8.63
CA ALA A 99 -10.76 -9.56 -7.57
C ALA A 99 -9.36 -9.06 -7.97
N ILE A 100 -8.88 -9.39 -9.17
CA ILE A 100 -7.52 -8.97 -9.61
C ILE A 100 -7.43 -7.46 -9.90
N SER A 101 -8.53 -6.82 -10.25
CA SER A 101 -8.60 -5.37 -10.53
C SER A 101 -9.01 -4.54 -9.31
N SER A 102 -9.17 -5.18 -8.14
CA SER A 102 -9.64 -4.52 -6.94
C SER A 102 -8.68 -3.43 -6.48
N LYS A 103 -9.24 -2.27 -6.13
CA LYS A 103 -8.50 -1.09 -5.62
C LYS A 103 -7.78 -1.34 -4.28
N LEU A 104 -8.03 -2.49 -3.64
CA LEU A 104 -7.35 -2.93 -2.42
C LEU A 104 -5.95 -3.50 -2.69
N LEU A 105 -5.64 -3.85 -3.93
CA LEU A 105 -4.32 -4.31 -4.37
C LEU A 105 -3.47 -3.08 -4.71
N ASP A 106 -2.57 -2.71 -3.80
CA ASP A 106 -1.68 -1.54 -3.99
C ASP A 106 -0.49 -1.85 -4.92
N ILE A 107 -0.19 -3.15 -5.08
CA ILE A 107 0.80 -3.73 -5.99
C ILE A 107 0.03 -4.67 -6.90
N THR A 108 0.30 -4.63 -8.21
CA THR A 108 -0.29 -5.61 -9.13
C THR A 108 0.11 -7.02 -8.72
N ILE A 109 -0.80 -7.99 -8.91
CA ILE A 109 -0.58 -9.39 -8.53
C ILE A 109 0.65 -9.98 -9.23
N ASP A 110 1.11 -9.34 -10.31
CA ASP A 110 2.29 -9.66 -11.12
C ASP A 110 3.55 -10.00 -10.30
N GLY A 111 3.72 -9.40 -9.11
CA GLY A 111 4.88 -9.60 -8.24
C GLY A 111 4.74 -10.68 -7.15
N ALA A 112 3.58 -11.33 -7.03
CA ALA A 112 3.34 -12.32 -5.99
C ALA A 112 3.89 -13.70 -6.38
N HIS A 113 4.66 -14.31 -5.47
CA HIS A 113 5.16 -15.68 -5.65
C HIS A 113 4.29 -16.75 -4.99
N GLY A 114 3.41 -16.37 -4.07
CA GLY A 114 2.40 -17.26 -3.49
C GLY A 114 1.01 -16.66 -3.62
N ILE A 115 0.09 -17.37 -4.26
CA ILE A 115 -1.32 -16.97 -4.35
C ILE A 115 -2.20 -18.06 -3.78
N LEU A 116 -3.01 -17.67 -2.79
CA LEU A 116 -4.10 -18.46 -2.26
C LEU A 116 -5.40 -17.83 -2.74
N PHE A 117 -6.28 -18.60 -3.39
CA PHE A 117 -7.64 -18.11 -3.62
C PHE A 117 -8.73 -19.10 -3.22
N ASN A 118 -9.86 -18.55 -2.76
CA ASN A 118 -11.04 -19.31 -2.41
C ASN A 118 -12.19 -18.89 -3.33
N ILE A 119 -12.92 -19.88 -3.86
CA ILE A 119 -14.18 -19.65 -4.58
C ILE A 119 -15.31 -20.18 -3.71
N THR A 120 -16.17 -19.29 -3.24
CA THR A 120 -17.45 -19.65 -2.61
C THR A 120 -18.56 -19.48 -3.64
N GLY A 121 -19.41 -20.49 -3.82
CA GLY A 121 -20.57 -20.40 -4.69
C GLY A 121 -21.73 -21.28 -4.23
N GLY A 122 -22.87 -21.12 -4.89
CA GLY A 122 -24.04 -21.97 -4.64
C GLY A 122 -23.83 -23.43 -5.05
N PRO A 123 -24.84 -24.29 -4.82
CA PRO A 123 -24.80 -25.71 -5.22
C PRO A 123 -24.65 -25.94 -6.73
N ASN A 124 -24.84 -24.89 -7.54
CA ASN A 124 -24.66 -24.90 -8.98
C ASN A 124 -23.23 -24.55 -9.42
N LEU A 125 -22.28 -24.35 -8.49
CA LEU A 125 -20.88 -24.09 -8.81
C LEU A 125 -20.27 -25.31 -9.54
N SER A 126 -19.79 -25.07 -10.74
CA SER A 126 -19.21 -26.10 -11.60
C SER A 126 -17.68 -26.08 -11.57
N LEU A 127 -17.07 -27.23 -11.86
CA LEU A 127 -15.62 -27.34 -12.02
C LEU A 127 -15.10 -26.48 -13.20
N PHE A 128 -15.93 -26.25 -14.21
CA PHE A 128 -15.58 -25.38 -15.35
C PHE A 128 -15.38 -23.93 -14.89
N GLU A 129 -16.31 -23.40 -14.11
CA GLU A 129 -16.22 -22.07 -13.50
C GLU A 129 -14.97 -21.91 -12.63
N VAL A 130 -14.68 -22.90 -11.79
CA VAL A 130 -13.48 -22.90 -10.94
C VAL A 130 -12.19 -22.84 -11.78
N ASN A 131 -12.09 -23.64 -12.84
CA ASN A 131 -10.92 -23.62 -13.73
C ASN A 131 -10.78 -22.31 -14.50
N GLN A 132 -11.90 -21.73 -14.94
CA GLN A 132 -11.90 -20.45 -15.67
C GLN A 132 -11.37 -19.32 -14.78
N ALA A 133 -11.84 -19.23 -13.53
CA ALA A 133 -11.30 -18.27 -12.56
C ALA A 133 -9.82 -18.52 -12.24
N ALA A 134 -9.41 -19.77 -12.08
CA ALA A 134 -8.00 -20.14 -11.84
C ALA A 134 -7.08 -19.70 -12.99
N ALA A 135 -7.53 -19.84 -14.24
CA ALA A 135 -6.77 -19.44 -15.43
C ALA A 135 -6.51 -17.93 -15.45
N ILE A 136 -7.55 -17.11 -15.21
CA ILE A 136 -7.46 -15.64 -15.20
C ILE A 136 -6.48 -15.16 -14.12
N ILE A 137 -6.59 -15.70 -12.90
CA ILE A 137 -5.70 -15.35 -11.79
C ILE A 137 -4.25 -15.74 -12.13
N LYS A 138 -4.05 -16.92 -12.73
CA LYS A 138 -2.72 -17.40 -13.12
C LYS A 138 -2.09 -16.59 -14.25
N GLU A 139 -2.88 -16.12 -15.22
CA GLU A 139 -2.40 -15.27 -16.32
C GLU A 139 -1.86 -13.92 -15.85
N THR A 140 -2.41 -13.40 -14.75
CA THR A 140 -1.98 -12.13 -14.15
C THR A 140 -0.81 -12.29 -13.18
N ALA A 141 -0.55 -13.50 -12.72
CA ALA A 141 0.50 -13.79 -11.75
C ALA A 141 1.86 -14.08 -12.40
N SER A 142 2.91 -14.13 -11.59
CA SER A 142 4.25 -14.54 -12.04
C SER A 142 4.24 -15.98 -12.62
N PRO A 143 5.04 -16.28 -13.67
CA PRO A 143 5.08 -17.61 -14.30
C PRO A 143 5.42 -18.75 -13.32
N ASP A 144 6.21 -18.44 -12.30
CA ASP A 144 6.66 -19.38 -11.26
C ASP A 144 5.86 -19.24 -9.95
N VAL A 145 4.64 -18.69 -10.01
CA VAL A 145 3.78 -18.54 -8.83
C VAL A 145 3.34 -19.91 -8.29
N ASN A 146 3.43 -20.07 -6.98
CA ASN A 146 2.77 -21.16 -6.29
C ASN A 146 1.30 -20.79 -6.07
N LEU A 147 0.41 -21.34 -6.89
CA LEU A 147 -1.03 -21.07 -6.86
C LEU A 147 -1.78 -22.23 -6.22
N ILE A 148 -2.48 -21.91 -5.13
CA ILE A 148 -3.30 -22.85 -4.37
C ILE A 148 -4.74 -22.34 -4.35
N PHE A 149 -5.69 -23.24 -4.58
CA PHE A 149 -7.10 -22.87 -4.67
C PHE A 149 -8.02 -23.85 -3.98
N GLY A 150 -9.05 -23.30 -3.33
CA GLY A 150 -10.14 -24.08 -2.76
C GLY A 150 -11.49 -23.64 -3.34
N ALA A 151 -12.45 -24.57 -3.27
CA ALA A 151 -13.81 -24.33 -3.72
C ALA A 151 -14.79 -24.79 -2.64
N VAL A 152 -15.60 -23.86 -2.14
CA VAL A 152 -16.58 -24.09 -1.06
C VAL A 152 -17.99 -23.88 -1.61
N ILE A 153 -18.89 -24.79 -1.23
CA ILE A 153 -20.31 -24.69 -1.58
C ILE A 153 -21.07 -24.09 -0.39
N ASP A 154 -21.65 -22.91 -0.59
CA ASP A 154 -22.59 -22.29 0.35
C ASP A 154 -24.01 -22.30 -0.24
N PRO A 155 -24.93 -23.12 0.30
CA PRO A 155 -26.32 -23.18 -0.16
C PRO A 155 -27.06 -21.84 -0.14
N ASN A 156 -26.61 -20.87 0.66
CA ASN A 156 -27.27 -19.58 0.81
C ASN A 156 -26.90 -18.57 -0.29
N MET A 157 -25.89 -18.86 -1.12
CA MET A 157 -25.41 -17.93 -2.15
C MET A 157 -26.27 -17.90 -3.43
N GLY A 158 -27.14 -18.89 -3.63
CA GLY A 158 -27.95 -18.97 -4.86
C GLY A 158 -27.09 -18.96 -6.12
N ASP A 159 -27.24 -17.93 -6.95
CA ASP A 159 -26.50 -17.77 -8.21
C ASP A 159 -25.24 -16.88 -8.09
N GLU A 160 -24.91 -16.38 -6.90
CA GLU A 160 -23.71 -15.58 -6.65
C GLU A 160 -22.45 -16.47 -6.52
N ILE A 161 -21.34 -15.98 -7.04
CA ILE A 161 -19.99 -16.48 -6.75
C ILE A 161 -19.20 -15.35 -6.09
N ARG A 162 -18.43 -15.71 -5.07
CA ARG A 162 -17.47 -14.85 -4.38
C ARG A 162 -16.08 -15.45 -4.50
N ILE A 163 -15.13 -14.68 -5.01
CA ILE A 163 -13.73 -15.08 -5.11
C ILE A 163 -12.93 -14.20 -4.16
N THR A 164 -12.17 -14.82 -3.26
CA THR A 164 -11.22 -14.12 -2.37
C THR A 164 -9.82 -14.52 -2.79
N VAL A 165 -8.98 -13.55 -3.14
CA VAL A 165 -7.59 -13.74 -3.54
C VAL A 165 -6.69 -13.16 -2.47
N ILE A 166 -5.71 -13.94 -2.04
CA ILE A 166 -4.67 -13.53 -1.10
C ILE A 166 -3.34 -13.78 -1.79
N ALA A 167 -2.64 -12.69 -2.04
CA ALA A 167 -1.33 -12.69 -2.67
C ALA A 167 -0.26 -12.42 -1.60
N THR A 168 0.82 -13.17 -1.66
CA THR A 168 1.87 -13.21 -0.65
C THR A 168 3.24 -13.28 -1.32
N ASP A 169 4.29 -12.93 -0.58
CA ASP A 169 5.68 -12.93 -1.05
C ASP A 169 5.91 -11.97 -2.23
N PHE A 170 5.59 -10.69 -2.02
CA PHE A 170 5.89 -9.60 -2.97
C PHE A 170 7.36 -9.10 -2.91
N ASP A 171 8.13 -9.54 -1.92
CA ASP A 171 9.45 -8.98 -1.61
C ASP A 171 10.59 -9.56 -2.50
N ARG A 172 10.34 -10.61 -3.30
CA ARG A 172 11.35 -11.23 -4.19
C ARG A 172 11.46 -10.54 -5.55
N ALA A 173 10.41 -9.91 -6.05
CA ALA A 173 10.38 -9.24 -7.35
C ALA A 173 10.79 -7.75 -7.24
N GLY A 174 12.05 -7.50 -6.89
CA GLY A 174 12.66 -6.18 -7.05
C GLY A 174 12.41 -5.24 -5.88
N GLY A 175 13.46 -5.07 -5.07
CA GLY A 175 13.54 -4.23 -3.89
C GLY A 175 12.52 -3.11 -3.80
N VAL A 176 11.81 -3.09 -2.67
CA VAL A 176 11.22 -1.88 -2.11
C VAL A 176 12.32 -0.81 -2.13
N ARG A 177 12.36 -0.04 -3.20
CA ARG A 177 13.04 1.25 -3.23
C ARG A 177 12.29 2.08 -2.21
N SER A 178 12.82 2.04 -0.99
CA SER A 178 12.79 3.15 -0.05
C SER A 178 12.64 4.45 -0.85
N LEU A 179 11.52 5.15 -0.63
CA LEU A 179 11.23 6.48 -1.17
C LEU A 179 12.18 7.56 -0.60
N SER A 180 13.44 7.21 -0.30
CA SER A 180 14.42 8.07 0.37
C SER A 180 15.60 8.50 -0.51
N GLN A 181 15.58 8.27 -1.84
CA GLN A 181 16.68 8.71 -2.71
C GLN A 181 16.20 9.32 -4.05
N SER A 182 15.46 10.42 -3.97
CA SER A 182 15.31 11.35 -5.10
C SER A 182 15.64 12.78 -4.69
N ASN A 183 16.82 13.02 -4.08
CA ASN A 183 17.40 14.37 -4.06
C ASN A 183 18.92 14.45 -3.83
N ARG A 184 19.71 13.62 -4.53
CA ARG A 184 21.16 13.82 -4.62
C ARG A 184 21.61 13.53 -6.03
N ASN A 185 21.43 14.51 -6.93
CA ASN A 185 22.27 14.73 -8.11
C ASN A 185 21.78 16.00 -8.85
N ALA A 186 22.14 17.16 -8.32
CA ALA A 186 22.17 18.41 -9.08
C ALA A 186 23.54 19.06 -8.80
N GLY A 187 24.57 18.55 -9.45
CA GLY A 187 25.95 18.98 -9.23
C GLY A 187 26.85 18.55 -10.38
N ARG A 188 26.58 19.05 -11.59
CA ARG A 188 27.57 19.34 -12.65
C ARG A 188 26.86 19.74 -13.94
N LEU A 189 26.74 21.04 -14.18
CA LEU A 189 27.06 21.63 -15.48
C LEU A 189 27.76 22.97 -15.22
N GLN A 190 28.87 23.13 -15.92
CA GLN A 190 29.90 24.15 -15.75
C GLN A 190 29.71 25.20 -16.85
N GLU A 191 29.85 26.47 -16.47
CA GLU A 191 30.30 27.64 -17.28
C GLU A 191 29.60 27.89 -18.64
N THR A 192 28.97 29.04 -18.86
CA THR A 192 29.61 30.34 -19.10
C THR A 192 28.48 31.35 -19.32
N PHE A 193 28.60 32.60 -18.87
CA PHE A 193 28.38 33.81 -19.69
C PHE A 193 28.67 35.06 -18.85
N ASN A 194 29.65 35.79 -19.36
CA ASN A 194 30.26 37.00 -18.87
C ASN A 194 29.43 38.23 -19.27
N VAL A 195 29.07 39.12 -18.34
CA VAL A 195 28.74 40.53 -18.69
C VAL A 195 29.28 41.48 -17.61
N MET A 196 30.08 42.42 -18.10
CA MET A 196 30.82 43.45 -17.40
C MET A 196 29.94 44.69 -17.11
N LYS A 197 30.27 45.38 -16.01
CA LYS A 197 29.63 46.58 -15.42
C LYS A 197 29.47 47.76 -16.39
N PRO A 198 28.71 48.79 -15.99
CA PRO A 198 29.35 50.09 -15.88
C PRO A 198 29.12 50.80 -14.53
N HIS A 199 30.15 51.55 -14.13
CA HIS A 199 30.18 52.51 -13.04
C HIS A 199 29.54 53.83 -13.47
N LEU A 200 28.91 54.57 -12.56
CA LEU A 200 28.89 56.04 -12.53
C LEU A 200 28.75 56.53 -11.08
N ASN A 201 29.56 57.54 -10.75
CA ASN A 201 29.70 58.21 -9.46
C ASN A 201 28.60 59.28 -9.26
N GLU A 202 28.64 59.82 -8.03
CA GLU A 202 28.13 61.11 -7.53
C GLU A 202 26.78 61.11 -6.79
N GLU A 203 26.94 61.39 -5.50
CA GLU A 203 25.96 61.77 -4.49
C GLU A 203 25.21 63.05 -4.88
N VAL A 204 23.93 63.19 -4.49
CA VAL A 204 23.43 64.37 -3.78
C VAL A 204 22.27 63.96 -2.84
N GLU A 205 22.44 64.35 -1.57
CA GLU A 205 21.49 64.60 -0.46
C GLU A 205 20.03 65.00 -0.84
N VAL A 206 18.98 64.89 -0.02
CA VAL A 206 18.83 65.17 1.43
C VAL A 206 17.47 64.63 1.94
N ASP A 207 17.43 64.40 3.27
CA ASP A 207 16.35 64.65 4.24
C ASP A 207 15.05 63.83 4.35
N ALA A 208 14.99 63.15 5.51
CA ALA A 208 13.98 63.24 6.58
C ALA A 208 12.50 62.91 6.27
N ALA A 209 12.02 61.77 6.77
CA ALA A 209 11.22 61.70 8.00
C ALA A 209 10.54 60.33 8.20
N SER A 210 10.90 59.69 9.32
CA SER A 210 10.05 58.96 10.27
C SER A 210 9.13 57.80 9.82
N SER A 211 9.54 56.60 10.24
CA SER A 211 8.84 55.72 11.19
C SER A 211 8.35 54.33 10.75
N LYS A 212 9.02 53.34 11.36
CA LYS A 212 8.54 52.10 12.01
C LYS A 212 8.12 50.87 11.18
N GLY A 213 8.91 49.81 11.36
CA GLY A 213 8.50 48.40 11.29
C GLY A 213 9.73 47.49 11.31
N GLY A 214 10.00 46.81 12.43
CA GLY A 214 11.29 46.18 12.75
C GLY A 214 11.68 44.94 11.96
N GLU A 215 12.99 44.80 11.75
CA GLU A 215 13.67 43.61 11.22
C GLU A 215 13.97 42.62 12.37
N PHE A 216 13.57 41.37 12.20
CA PHE A 216 14.02 40.25 13.04
C PHE A 216 15.23 39.60 12.37
N GLU A 217 16.38 39.69 13.04
CA GLU A 217 17.65 39.08 12.62
C GLU A 217 17.65 37.57 12.93
N SER A 218 18.11 36.75 11.99
CA SER A 218 18.19 35.31 12.14
C SER A 218 19.45 34.91 12.94
N ILE A 219 19.26 34.24 14.08
CA ILE A 219 20.36 33.73 14.90
C ILE A 219 20.96 32.50 14.20
N ILE A 220 22.21 32.60 13.74
CA ILE A 220 22.99 31.47 13.23
C ILE A 220 23.52 30.67 14.43
N VAL A 221 23.12 29.40 14.55
CA VAL A 221 23.55 28.50 15.64
C VAL A 221 24.78 27.70 15.19
N ASP A 222 25.87 27.80 15.96
CA ASP A 222 27.10 27.02 15.75
C ASP A 222 26.86 25.54 16.13
N PRO A 223 27.06 24.56 15.21
CA PRO A 223 26.70 23.16 15.42
C PRO A 223 27.54 22.44 16.48
N GLN A 224 28.59 23.05 17.04
CA GLN A 224 29.45 22.40 18.05
C GLN A 224 28.96 22.56 19.51
N ASN A 225 27.79 23.17 19.76
CA ASN A 225 27.29 23.46 21.12
C ASN A 225 25.83 23.04 21.39
N ILE A 226 25.36 21.95 20.77
CA ILE A 226 23.96 21.48 20.86
C ILE A 226 23.59 20.94 22.26
N ASP A 227 24.53 20.33 22.99
CA ASP A 227 24.23 19.64 24.26
C ASP A 227 24.20 20.56 25.50
N LEU A 228 24.44 21.86 25.33
CA LEU A 228 24.32 22.83 26.42
C LEU A 228 22.94 23.51 26.41
N PRO A 229 22.30 23.69 27.59
CA PRO A 229 21.09 24.48 27.73
C PRO A 229 21.24 25.91 27.18
N SER A 230 20.15 26.44 26.64
CA SER A 230 20.10 27.68 25.84
C SER A 230 20.68 28.93 26.53
N PHE A 231 20.65 29.02 27.86
CA PHE A 231 21.10 30.20 28.63
C PHE A 231 22.62 30.31 28.81
N MET A 232 23.40 29.26 28.52
CA MET A 232 24.88 29.28 28.64
C MET A 232 25.61 29.51 27.31
N ARG A 233 24.87 29.65 26.20
CA ARG A 233 25.46 29.85 24.87
C ARG A 233 25.85 31.33 24.72
N LYS A 234 27.14 31.64 24.72
CA LYS A 234 27.63 33.00 24.42
C LYS A 234 27.43 33.31 22.94
N PRO A 235 26.76 34.42 22.57
CA PRO A 235 26.72 34.84 21.18
C PRO A 235 28.10 35.34 20.74
N LYS A 236 28.59 34.88 19.57
CA LYS A 236 29.73 35.51 18.90
C LYS A 236 29.25 36.81 18.25
N THR A 237 29.58 37.94 18.84
CA THR A 237 29.60 39.23 18.15
C THR A 237 30.85 39.26 17.27
N ASN A 238 30.69 39.10 15.96
CA ASN A 238 31.71 39.54 15.02
C ASN A 238 31.39 41.00 14.66
N PHE A 239 32.42 41.86 14.77
CA PHE A 239 32.39 43.27 14.33
C PHE A 239 32.05 43.41 12.85
#